data_AF-A0A0Y9PYK7-F1
#
_entry.id   AF-A0A0Y9PYK7-F1
#
_cell.length_a   1.000
_cell.length_b   1.000
_cell.length_c   1.000
_cell.angle_alpha   90.00
_cell.angle_beta   90.00
_cell.angle_gamma   90.00
#
_symmetry.space_group_name_H-M   'P 1'
#
loop_
_entity.id
_entity.type
_entity.pdbx_description
1 polymer ?
#
loop_
_entity_poly.entity_id
_entity_poly.type
_entity_poly.pdbx_seq_one_letter_code
_entity_poly.pdbx_strand_id
1 'polypeptide(L)'
;MDSNIITNFYEAFKLLCEMYTNFDEKRSCCTNCLQNANKFVNKYKEMNQNSVITSNNSYAQLLSTLLNDYNNFKNYCTSKGDKCKVYPELPTIEQMQASEQSSIQSSMQSSTQTSEQRSGHSSVKTSAQTSEVTSSSSSIGNKLFTVLSIFGAIAFFLGISYKYSLFGRRKRAQKQYLREKIKNIKKRMNH
;
A
#
# COMPACT_ATOMS: atom_id res chain seq x y z
N MET A 1 10.30 0.09 13.30
CA MET A 1 9.54 0.63 12.17
C MET A 1 9.59 2.14 12.30
N ASP A 2 10.06 2.86 11.30
CA ASP A 2 10.15 4.33 11.38
C ASP A 2 8.74 4.91 11.30
N SER A 3 8.30 5.56 12.38
CA SER A 3 6.95 6.12 12.46
C SER A 3 6.69 7.17 11.39
N ASN A 4 7.71 7.91 10.95
CA ASN A 4 7.54 8.96 9.94
C ASN A 4 7.28 8.36 8.55
N ILE A 5 7.96 7.26 8.22
CA ILE A 5 7.75 6.53 6.96
C ILE A 5 6.32 6.00 6.91
N ILE A 6 5.84 5.39 7.99
CA ILE A 6 4.48 4.85 8.07
C ILE A 6 3.43 5.96 7.97
N THR A 7 3.63 7.08 8.66
CA THR A 7 2.73 8.24 8.55
C THR A 7 2.65 8.75 7.10
N ASN A 8 3.78 8.83 6.39
CA ASN A 8 3.79 9.24 4.98
C ASN A 8 2.99 8.30 4.07
N PHE A 9 3.16 6.98 4.23
CA PHE A 9 2.35 5.99 3.51
C PHE A 9 0.86 6.12 3.81
N TYR A 10 0.51 6.26 5.09
CA TYR A 10 -0.88 6.42 5.51
C TYR A 10 -1.52 7.68 4.91
N GLU A 11 -0.81 8.80 4.90
CA GLU A 11 -1.30 10.05 4.29
C GLU A 11 -1.52 9.92 2.78
N ALA A 12 -0.57 9.31 2.06
CA ALA A 12 -0.71 9.07 0.63
C ALA A 12 -1.88 8.12 0.33
N PHE A 13 -2.00 7.04 1.09
CA PHE A 13 -3.13 6.11 0.98
C PHE A 13 -4.47 6.78 1.28
N LYS A 14 -4.54 7.63 2.31
CA LYS A 14 -5.74 8.39 2.65
C LYS A 14 -6.17 9.30 1.50
N LEU A 15 -5.24 10.02 0.88
CA LEU A 15 -5.53 10.86 -0.30
C LEU A 15 -6.13 10.03 -1.45
N LEU A 16 -5.59 8.83 -1.69
CA LEU A 16 -6.11 7.90 -2.69
C LEU A 16 -7.53 7.44 -2.35
N CYS A 17 -7.79 7.05 -1.11
CA CYS A 17 -9.15 6.72 -0.67
C CYS A 17 -10.11 7.88 -0.85
N GLU A 18 -9.71 9.10 -0.47
CA GLU A 18 -10.55 10.29 -0.64
C GLU A 18 -10.88 10.55 -2.11
N MET A 19 -9.94 10.29 -3.03
CA MET A 19 -10.21 10.36 -4.48
C MET A 19 -11.28 9.35 -4.91
N TYR A 20 -11.15 8.09 -4.51
CA TYR A 20 -12.16 7.06 -4.80
C TYR A 20 -13.53 7.38 -4.19
N THR A 21 -13.57 7.90 -2.96
CA THR A 21 -14.86 8.21 -2.28
C THR A 21 -15.56 9.43 -2.85
N ASN A 22 -14.81 10.41 -3.34
CA ASN A 22 -15.39 11.64 -3.91
C ASN A 22 -15.68 11.49 -5.41
N PHE A 23 -15.27 10.38 -6.03
CA PHE A 23 -15.54 10.09 -7.42
C PHE A 23 -17.01 9.73 -7.61
N ASP A 24 -17.67 10.42 -8.53
CA ASP A 24 -19.07 10.18 -8.92
C ASP A 24 -19.10 9.98 -10.43
N GLU A 25 -19.41 8.74 -10.86
CA GLU A 25 -19.49 8.37 -12.28
C GLU A 25 -20.47 9.27 -13.06
N LYS A 26 -21.49 9.83 -12.39
CA LYS A 26 -22.49 10.70 -13.02
C LYS A 26 -21.98 12.13 -13.19
N ARG A 27 -20.99 12.55 -12.38
CA ARG A 27 -20.37 13.87 -12.45
C ARG A 27 -19.11 13.79 -13.29
N SER A 28 -19.19 14.34 -14.50
CA SER A 28 -18.12 14.32 -15.50
C SER A 28 -16.74 14.87 -15.09
N CYS A 29 -16.62 15.61 -13.97
CA CYS A 29 -15.32 16.03 -13.41
C CYS A 29 -15.38 16.24 -11.90
N CYS A 30 -14.47 15.59 -11.16
CA CYS A 30 -14.36 15.69 -9.70
C CYS A 30 -13.24 16.65 -9.30
N THR A 31 -13.60 17.88 -8.88
CA THR A 31 -12.62 18.90 -8.44
C THR A 31 -11.80 18.44 -7.24
N ASN A 32 -12.44 17.81 -6.25
CA ASN A 32 -11.77 17.29 -5.07
C ASN A 32 -10.79 16.17 -5.42
N CYS A 33 -11.12 15.33 -6.40
CA CYS A 33 -10.27 14.25 -6.85
C CYS A 33 -9.00 14.81 -7.50
N LEU A 34 -9.13 15.84 -8.35
CA LEU A 34 -7.97 16.52 -8.94
C LEU A 34 -7.09 17.18 -7.86
N GLN A 35 -7.69 17.86 -6.89
CA GLN A 35 -6.95 18.48 -5.80
C GLN A 35 -6.17 17.43 -4.97
N ASN A 36 -6.81 16.30 -4.68
CA ASN A 36 -6.18 15.21 -3.93
C ASN A 36 -5.14 14.46 -4.77
N ALA A 37 -5.33 14.34 -6.09
CA ALA A 37 -4.34 13.77 -6.99
C ALA A 37 -3.05 14.59 -7.01
N ASN A 38 -3.16 15.92 -7.07
CA ASN A 38 -1.98 16.79 -6.99
C ASN A 38 -1.23 16.62 -5.66
N LYS A 39 -1.96 16.55 -4.53
CA LYS A 39 -1.35 16.27 -3.23
C LYS A 39 -0.68 14.89 -3.19
N PHE A 40 -1.33 13.88 -3.77
CA PHE A 40 -0.81 12.52 -3.84
C PHE A 40 0.50 12.48 -4.63
N VAL A 41 0.55 13.07 -5.82
CA VAL A 41 1.75 13.08 -6.67
C VAL A 41 2.93 13.77 -5.97
N ASN A 42 2.68 14.89 -5.30
CA ASN A 42 3.73 15.57 -4.52
C ASN A 42 4.25 14.71 -3.38
N LYS A 43 3.33 14.10 -2.60
CA LYS A 43 3.69 13.20 -1.49
C LYS A 43 4.46 11.97 -1.99
N TYR A 44 4.02 11.40 -3.11
CA TYR A 44 4.68 10.27 -3.75
C TYR A 44 6.11 10.62 -4.18
N LYS A 45 6.31 11.80 -4.77
CA LYS A 45 7.63 12.30 -5.18
C LYS A 45 8.60 12.39 -3.99
N GLU A 46 8.15 12.97 -2.88
CA GLU A 46 8.96 13.05 -1.64
C GLU A 46 9.35 11.66 -1.13
N MET A 47 8.40 10.71 -1.14
CA MET A 47 8.64 9.34 -0.69
C MET A 47 9.57 8.57 -1.63
N ASN A 48 9.47 8.79 -2.94
CA ASN A 48 10.30 8.12 -3.93
C ASN A 48 11.75 8.63 -3.96
N GLN A 49 12.00 9.84 -3.46
CA GLN A 49 13.35 10.38 -3.26
C GLN A 49 14.01 9.93 -1.95
N ASN A 50 13.24 9.29 -1.05
CA ASN A 50 13.76 8.84 0.24
C ASN A 50 14.50 7.51 0.09
N SER A 51 15.82 7.53 0.29
CA SER A 51 16.68 6.34 0.16
C SER A 51 16.31 5.21 1.13
N VAL A 52 15.76 5.51 2.30
CA VAL A 52 15.30 4.49 3.27
C VAL A 52 14.07 3.74 2.74
N ILE A 53 13.22 4.43 1.97
CA ILE A 53 12.03 3.83 1.34
C ILE A 53 12.44 3.01 0.12
N THR A 54 13.29 3.55 -0.75
CA THR A 54 13.66 2.89 -2.02
C THR A 54 14.63 1.72 -1.85
N SER A 55 15.52 1.76 -0.86
CA SER A 55 16.46 0.65 -0.57
C SER A 55 15.83 -0.51 0.21
N ASN A 56 14.69 -0.27 0.88
CA ASN A 56 14.00 -1.30 1.64
C ASN A 56 12.97 -2.03 0.76
N ASN A 57 13.14 -3.34 0.58
CA ASN A 57 12.26 -4.13 -0.29
C ASN A 57 10.77 -4.01 0.07
N SER A 58 10.42 -4.07 1.36
CA SER A 58 9.02 -3.98 1.79
C SER A 58 8.41 -2.60 1.55
N TYR A 59 9.14 -1.52 1.83
CA TYR A 59 8.63 -0.17 1.57
C TYR A 59 8.61 0.16 0.08
N ALA A 60 9.60 -0.30 -0.69
CA ALA A 60 9.61 -0.17 -2.14
C ALA A 60 8.40 -0.91 -2.76
N GLN A 61 8.07 -2.10 -2.27
CA GLN A 61 6.88 -2.84 -2.70
C GLN A 61 5.57 -2.12 -2.31
N LEU A 62 5.51 -1.52 -1.12
CA LEU A 62 4.35 -0.73 -0.71
C LEU A 62 4.18 0.53 -1.57
N LEU A 63 5.30 1.19 -1.90
CA LEU A 63 5.32 2.37 -2.76
C LEU A 63 4.91 2.03 -4.19
N SER A 64 5.38 0.91 -4.74
CA SER A 64 4.96 0.44 -6.08
C SER A 64 3.47 0.04 -6.11
N THR A 65 2.95 -0.50 -5.01
CA THR A 65 1.51 -0.80 -4.88
C THR A 65 0.68 0.48 -4.90
N LEU A 66 1.06 1.49 -4.11
CA LEU A 66 0.40 2.81 -4.13
C LEU A 66 0.42 3.46 -5.52
N LEU A 67 1.54 3.35 -6.23
CA LEU A 67 1.69 3.85 -7.59
C LEU A 67 0.72 3.15 -8.54
N ASN A 68 0.66 1.83 -8.48
CA ASN A 68 -0.22 1.02 -9.31
C ASN A 68 -1.69 1.37 -9.05
N ASP A 69 -2.08 1.51 -7.79
CA ASP A 69 -3.46 1.85 -7.42
C ASP A 69 -3.86 3.25 -7.89
N TYR A 70 -2.96 4.23 -7.80
CA TYR A 70 -3.21 5.55 -8.38
C TYR A 70 -3.35 5.50 -9.91
N ASN A 71 -2.50 4.74 -10.60
CA ASN A 71 -2.61 4.57 -12.06
C ASN A 71 -3.94 3.89 -12.45
N ASN A 72 -4.38 2.91 -11.67
CA ASN A 72 -5.68 2.27 -11.84
C ASN A 72 -6.83 3.28 -11.65
N PHE A 73 -6.76 4.12 -10.62
CA PHE A 73 -7.73 5.21 -10.40
C PHE A 73 -7.77 6.16 -11.61
N LYS A 74 -6.60 6.65 -12.04
CA LYS A 74 -6.46 7.55 -13.20
C LYS A 74 -7.08 6.95 -14.46
N ASN A 75 -6.76 5.69 -14.76
CA ASN A 75 -7.28 4.98 -15.93
C ASN A 75 -8.79 4.78 -15.84
N TYR A 76 -9.29 4.37 -14.67
CA TYR A 76 -10.71 4.20 -14.43
C TYR A 76 -11.48 5.51 -14.63
N CYS A 77 -11.04 6.61 -14.02
CA CYS A 77 -11.66 7.92 -14.22
C CYS A 77 -11.65 8.37 -15.68
N THR A 78 -10.52 8.18 -16.37
CA THR A 78 -10.39 8.54 -17.80
C THR A 78 -11.31 7.70 -18.68
N SER A 79 -11.54 6.43 -18.34
CA SER A 79 -12.45 5.55 -19.08
C SER A 79 -13.93 5.83 -18.86
N LYS A 80 -14.29 6.54 -17.78
CA LYS A 80 -15.68 6.74 -17.34
C LYS A 80 -16.21 8.16 -17.56
N GLY A 81 -15.37 9.15 -17.89
CA GLY A 81 -15.82 10.52 -18.08
C GLY A 81 -15.04 11.30 -19.13
N ASP A 82 -15.75 11.89 -20.09
CA ASP A 82 -15.18 12.68 -21.20
C ASP A 82 -14.54 14.03 -20.78
N LYS A 83 -14.66 14.44 -19.50
CA LYS A 83 -14.28 15.81 -19.05
C LYS A 83 -13.31 15.86 -17.88
N CYS A 84 -12.82 14.74 -17.39
CA CYS A 84 -11.73 14.78 -16.41
C CYS A 84 -10.44 15.17 -17.11
N LYS A 85 -10.10 16.47 -17.04
CA LYS A 85 -8.79 16.99 -17.45
C LYS A 85 -7.70 16.11 -16.85
N VAL A 86 -6.72 15.78 -17.70
CA VAL A 86 -5.54 14.94 -17.46
C VAL A 86 -5.09 15.02 -16.00
N TYR A 87 -5.34 13.96 -15.22
CA TYR A 87 -4.78 13.82 -13.88
C TYR A 87 -3.26 13.97 -13.96
N PRO A 88 -2.63 14.62 -12.95
CA PRO A 88 -1.20 14.87 -12.97
C PRO A 88 -0.46 13.54 -13.18
N GLU A 89 0.49 13.58 -14.11
CA GLU A 89 1.39 12.47 -14.34
C GLU A 89 2.31 12.33 -13.12
N LEU A 90 2.55 11.07 -12.76
CA LEU A 90 3.57 10.77 -11.80
C LEU A 90 4.94 11.00 -12.46
N PRO A 91 5.93 11.49 -11.71
CA PRO A 91 7.29 11.56 -12.21
C PRO A 91 7.76 10.15 -12.59
N THR A 92 8.07 9.95 -13.88
CA THR A 92 8.69 8.71 -14.37
C THR A 92 10.10 8.58 -13.80
N ILE A 93 10.54 7.34 -13.59
CA ILE A 93 11.90 7.01 -13.11
C ILE A 93 12.98 7.72 -13.97
N GLU A 94 12.76 7.86 -15.27
CA GLU A 94 13.65 8.54 -16.22
C GLU A 94 13.83 10.05 -15.92
N GLN A 95 12.78 10.74 -15.44
CA GLN A 95 12.88 12.15 -15.05
C GLN A 95 13.68 12.35 -13.74
N MET A 96 13.84 11.30 -12.93
CA MET A 96 14.64 11.37 -11.68
C MET A 96 16.13 11.18 -11.94
N GLN A 97 16.50 10.28 -12.86
CA GLN A 97 17.90 10.02 -13.20
C GLN A 97 18.57 11.23 -13.88
N ALA A 98 17.81 12.05 -14.63
CA ALA A 98 18.32 13.28 -15.22
C ALA A 98 18.70 14.35 -14.18
N SER A 99 18.13 14.31 -12.97
CA SER A 99 18.43 15.30 -11.91
C SER A 99 19.66 14.98 -11.07
N GLU A 100 20.14 13.72 -11.12
CA GLU A 100 21.40 13.31 -10.47
C GLU A 100 22.62 13.39 -11.41
N GLN A 101 22.41 13.38 -12.73
CA GLN A 101 23.52 13.50 -13.69
C GLN A 101 24.07 14.93 -13.82
N SER A 102 23.35 15.95 -13.34
CA SER A 102 23.83 17.34 -13.36
C SER A 102 24.82 17.68 -12.23
N SER A 103 25.01 16.81 -11.24
CA SER A 103 25.90 17.07 -10.09
C SER A 103 27.14 16.17 -10.07
N ILE A 104 27.25 15.19 -10.97
CA ILE A 104 28.44 14.32 -11.11
C ILE A 104 28.93 14.35 -12.58
N GLN A 105 29.29 15.53 -13.08
CA GLN A 105 30.10 15.64 -14.30
C GLN A 105 31.35 16.51 -14.12
N SER A 106 31.70 16.83 -12.87
CA SER A 106 32.91 17.59 -12.55
C SER A 106 33.76 16.90 -11.50
N SER A 107 34.10 15.63 -11.69
CA SER A 107 35.38 15.10 -11.20
C SER A 107 35.73 13.77 -11.84
N MET A 108 36.94 13.70 -12.38
CA MET A 108 37.67 12.53 -12.88
C MET A 108 37.38 12.08 -14.31
N GLN A 109 37.81 12.95 -15.22
CA GLN A 109 38.31 12.60 -16.55
C GLN A 109 39.71 11.96 -16.42
N SER A 110 39.83 10.66 -16.67
CA SER A 110 41.04 9.86 -17.02
C SER A 110 40.72 8.40 -16.64
N SER A 111 40.83 7.36 -17.46
CA SER A 111 41.84 7.08 -18.48
C SER A 111 41.44 5.84 -19.33
N THR A 112 41.63 5.95 -20.65
CA THR A 112 42.09 4.92 -21.63
C THR A 112 41.39 3.56 -21.85
N GLN A 113 40.86 3.44 -23.09
CA GLN A 113 41.11 2.44 -24.17
C GLN A 113 40.65 0.96 -24.09
N THR A 114 39.76 0.64 -25.03
CA THR A 114 39.81 -0.43 -26.07
C THR A 114 40.07 -1.90 -25.69
N SER A 115 39.13 -2.79 -26.02
CA SER A 115 39.30 -3.87 -27.04
C SER A 115 38.18 -4.93 -27.00
N GLU A 116 37.77 -5.38 -28.19
CA GLU A 116 36.87 -6.51 -28.46
C GLU A 116 37.45 -7.87 -28.00
N GLN A 117 36.60 -8.87 -27.71
CA GLN A 117 36.58 -10.21 -28.37
C GLN A 117 35.74 -11.27 -27.61
N ARG A 118 35.50 -12.36 -28.33
CA ARG A 118 34.40 -13.33 -28.33
C ARG A 118 34.74 -14.62 -27.54
N SER A 119 33.68 -15.38 -27.19
CA SER A 119 33.62 -16.86 -27.11
C SER A 119 33.91 -17.60 -25.79
N GLY A 120 32.86 -18.24 -25.23
CA GLY A 120 32.78 -19.71 -25.15
C GLY A 120 33.06 -20.46 -23.82
N HIS A 121 31.96 -21.02 -23.26
CA HIS A 121 31.84 -22.34 -22.58
C HIS A 121 32.33 -22.47 -21.11
N SER A 122 31.70 -23.18 -20.15
CA SER A 122 30.36 -23.74 -19.86
C SER A 122 30.45 -24.46 -18.49
N SER A 123 29.29 -24.71 -17.87
CA SER A 123 28.99 -25.74 -16.85
C SER A 123 29.34 -25.37 -15.40
N VAL A 124 28.43 -25.45 -14.43
CA VAL A 124 27.58 -26.61 -14.09
C VAL A 124 26.15 -26.23 -13.63
N LYS A 125 25.20 -27.03 -14.14
CA LYS A 125 23.75 -27.23 -13.91
C LYS A 125 23.35 -27.28 -12.41
N THR A 126 22.12 -27.01 -11.99
CA THR A 126 20.90 -27.84 -12.14
C THR A 126 19.80 -27.11 -11.33
N SER A 127 18.62 -26.75 -11.85
CA SER A 127 17.49 -27.66 -11.98
C SER A 127 16.42 -27.02 -12.86
N ALA A 128 16.23 -27.60 -14.04
CA ALA A 128 15.02 -27.48 -14.81
C ALA A 128 14.32 -28.83 -14.70
N GLN A 129 13.04 -28.82 -14.32
CA GLN A 129 12.00 -29.85 -14.53
C GLN A 129 10.87 -29.49 -13.55
N THR A 130 9.61 -29.26 -13.92
CA THR A 130 8.85 -29.50 -15.14
C THR A 130 7.71 -28.48 -15.14
N SER A 131 7.48 -27.76 -16.24
CA SER A 131 6.15 -27.20 -16.52
C SER A 131 5.57 -28.04 -17.64
N GLU A 132 5.15 -29.24 -17.27
CA GLU A 132 4.18 -29.98 -18.08
C GLU A 132 2.92 -29.13 -18.21
N VAL A 133 2.42 -29.10 -19.44
CA VAL A 133 1.18 -28.50 -19.87
C VAL A 133 0.07 -28.88 -18.89
N THR A 134 -0.53 -27.88 -18.24
CA THR A 134 -1.92 -27.97 -17.82
C THR A 134 -2.63 -26.74 -18.37
N SER A 135 -3.07 -26.92 -19.62
CA SER A 135 -4.30 -26.41 -20.19
C SER A 135 -5.11 -25.49 -19.27
N SER A 136 -5.21 -24.22 -19.65
CA SER A 136 -6.43 -23.42 -19.64
C SER A 136 -7.56 -23.88 -18.70
N SER A 137 -7.34 -23.89 -17.39
CA SER A 137 -8.38 -24.15 -16.40
C SER A 137 -9.01 -22.83 -15.95
N SER A 138 -10.02 -22.42 -16.73
CA SER A 138 -11.21 -21.64 -16.34
C SER A 138 -11.05 -20.55 -15.27
N SER A 139 -11.21 -19.27 -15.68
CA SER A 139 -11.23 -18.06 -14.83
C SER A 139 -12.36 -17.99 -13.76
N ILE A 140 -13.04 -19.10 -13.53
CA ILE A 140 -14.12 -19.29 -12.56
C ILE A 140 -13.57 -19.89 -11.25
N GLY A 141 -12.53 -20.73 -11.31
CA GLY A 141 -11.98 -21.42 -10.14
C GLY A 141 -11.33 -20.46 -9.14
N ASN A 142 -10.50 -19.54 -9.61
CA ASN A 142 -9.82 -18.54 -8.79
C ASN A 142 -10.78 -17.55 -8.10
N LYS A 143 -11.94 -17.23 -8.70
CA LYS A 143 -12.95 -16.36 -8.06
C LYS A 143 -13.61 -17.00 -6.86
N LEU A 144 -13.90 -18.31 -6.92
CA LEU A 144 -14.50 -19.05 -5.81
C LEU A 144 -13.55 -19.14 -4.61
N PHE A 145 -12.25 -19.35 -4.85
CA PHE A 145 -11.24 -19.33 -3.79
C PHE A 145 -11.12 -17.95 -3.14
N THR A 146 -11.15 -16.86 -3.90
CA THR A 146 -11.13 -15.50 -3.34
C THR A 146 -12.35 -15.25 -2.44
N VAL A 147 -13.55 -15.61 -2.88
CA VAL A 147 -14.77 -15.45 -2.09
C VAL A 147 -14.73 -16.29 -0.81
N LEU A 148 -14.29 -17.55 -0.89
CA LEU A 148 -14.19 -18.44 0.27
C LEU A 148 -13.13 -17.97 1.28
N SER A 149 -12.03 -17.39 0.79
CA SER A 149 -10.99 -16.79 1.63
C SER A 149 -11.50 -15.59 2.43
N ILE A 150 -12.31 -14.72 1.81
CA ILE A 150 -12.93 -13.56 2.47
C ILE A 150 -13.86 -14.01 3.59
N PHE A 151 -14.71 -15.02 3.34
CA PHE A 151 -15.59 -15.56 4.38
C PHE A 151 -14.80 -16.16 5.56
N GLY A 152 -13.69 -16.86 5.29
CA GLY A 152 -12.80 -17.37 6.32
C GLY A 152 -12.19 -16.27 7.19
N ALA A 153 -11.70 -15.19 6.57
CA ALA A 153 -11.14 -14.04 7.27
C ALA A 153 -12.20 -13.37 8.17
N ILE A 154 -13.40 -13.12 7.66
CA ILE A 154 -14.50 -12.50 8.42
C ILE A 154 -14.85 -13.34 9.65
N ALA A 155 -15.02 -14.66 9.48
CA ALA A 155 -15.33 -15.56 10.58
C ALA A 155 -14.23 -15.56 11.67
N PHE A 156 -12.96 -15.54 11.26
CA PHE A 156 -11.82 -15.47 12.18
C PHE A 156 -11.81 -14.16 12.99
N PHE A 157 -11.97 -13.01 12.32
CA PHE A 157 -12.02 -11.71 13.00
C PHE A 157 -13.24 -11.58 13.92
N LEU A 158 -14.40 -12.09 13.51
CA LEU A 158 -15.60 -12.12 14.34
C LEU A 158 -15.43 -13.02 15.56
N GLY A 159 -14.82 -14.20 15.41
CA GLY A 159 -14.55 -15.12 16.52
C GLY A 159 -13.62 -14.50 17.58
N ILE A 160 -12.55 -13.85 17.13
CA ILE A 160 -11.62 -13.13 18.01
C ILE A 160 -12.34 -11.97 18.72
N SER A 161 -13.02 -11.12 17.95
CA SER A 161 -13.75 -9.96 18.48
C SER A 161 -14.85 -10.36 19.46
N TYR A 162 -15.57 -11.45 19.17
CA TYR A 162 -16.63 -11.98 20.03
C TYR A 162 -16.06 -12.47 21.37
N LYS A 163 -14.95 -13.21 21.36
CA LYS A 163 -14.26 -13.67 22.59
C LYS A 163 -13.84 -12.49 23.47
N TYR A 164 -13.22 -11.45 22.89
CA TYR A 164 -12.80 -10.26 23.62
C TYR A 164 -13.98 -9.42 24.12
N SER A 165 -15.07 -9.32 23.36
CA SER A 165 -16.28 -8.59 23.76
C SER A 165 -17.03 -9.29 24.90
N LEU A 166 -17.13 -10.63 24.87
CA LEU A 166 -17.72 -11.42 25.94
C LEU A 166 -16.90 -11.33 27.24
N PHE A 167 -15.57 -11.34 27.13
CA PHE A 167 -14.66 -11.17 28.27
C PHE A 167 -14.73 -9.76 28.88
N GLY A 168 -14.89 -8.73 28.03
CA GLY A 168 -15.08 -7.35 28.46
C GLY A 168 -16.34 -7.13 29.31
N ARG A 169 -17.46 -7.76 28.95
CA ARG A 169 -18.71 -7.66 29.72
C ARG A 169 -18.60 -8.28 31.11
N ARG A 170 -17.95 -9.45 31.26
CA ARG A 170 -17.73 -10.08 32.57
C ARG A 170 -16.91 -9.19 33.51
N LYS A 171 -15.84 -8.56 33.00
CA LYS A 171 -14.97 -7.68 33.79
C LYS A 171 -15.68 -6.41 34.27
N ARG A 172 -16.63 -5.87 33.49
CA ARG A 172 -17.45 -4.72 33.91
C ARG A 172 -18.41 -5.07 35.05
N ALA A 173 -19.06 -6.23 34.99
CA ALA A 173 -19.98 -6.67 36.05
C ALA A 173 -19.27 -6.87 37.39
N GLN A 174 -18.10 -7.53 37.40
CA GLN A 174 -17.30 -7.69 38.63
C GLN A 174 -16.83 -6.35 39.22
N LYS A 175 -16.45 -5.40 38.35
CA LYS A 175 -16.04 -4.05 38.78
C LYS A 175 -17.18 -3.25 39.40
N GLN A 176 -18.41 -3.39 38.87
CA GLN A 176 -19.60 -2.78 39.48
C GLN A 176 -19.93 -3.42 40.84
N TYR A 177 -19.89 -4.74 40.94
CA TYR A 177 -20.09 -5.45 42.20
C TYR A 177 -19.10 -5.02 43.29
N LEU A 178 -17.81 -4.86 42.97
CA LEU A 178 -16.81 -4.37 43.93
C LEU A 178 -17.09 -2.93 44.38
N ARG A 179 -17.51 -2.05 43.45
CA ARG A 179 -17.87 -0.65 43.77
C ARG A 179 -19.06 -0.56 44.73
N GLU A 180 -20.10 -1.35 44.48
CA GLU A 180 -21.27 -1.42 45.37
C GLU A 180 -20.90 -1.98 46.75
N LYS A 181 -20.02 -2.99 46.83
CA LYS A 181 -19.49 -3.50 48.10
C LYS A 181 -18.76 -2.43 48.90
N ILE A 182 -17.86 -1.68 48.28
CA ILE A 182 -17.11 -0.60 48.95
C ILE A 182 -18.06 0.50 49.43
N LYS A 183 -19.05 0.88 48.61
CA LYS A 183 -20.07 1.88 48.96
C LYS A 183 -20.90 1.46 50.18
N ASN A 184 -21.29 0.19 50.24
CA ASN A 184 -22.04 -0.37 51.38
C ASN A 184 -21.21 -0.41 52.68
N ILE A 185 -19.92 -0.74 52.60
CA ILE A 185 -19.01 -0.69 53.76
C ILE A 185 -18.85 0.76 54.26
N LYS A 186 -18.61 1.71 53.35
CA LYS A 186 -18.49 3.13 53.70
C LYS A 186 -19.76 3.67 54.38
N LYS A 187 -20.95 3.23 53.92
CA LYS A 187 -22.23 3.62 54.54
C LYS A 187 -22.37 3.11 55.97
N ARG A 188 -21.80 1.94 56.31
CA ARG A 188 -21.81 1.36 57.66
C ARG A 188 -20.81 1.99 58.62
N MET A 189 -19.75 2.63 58.11
CA MET A 189 -18.74 3.31 58.95
C MET A 189 -19.12 4.74 59.34
N ASN A 190 -20.02 5.36 58.57
CA ASN A 190 -20.49 6.73 58.79
C ASN A 190 -21.73 6.80 59.70
N HIS A 191 -22.10 5.69 60.33
CA HIS A 191 -23.27 5.55 61.19
C HIS A 191 -22.88 4.87 62.49
#